data_AF-A0A7C6SYY2-F1
#
_entry.id   AF-A0A7C6SYY2-F1
#
_cell.length_a   1.000
_cell.length_b   1.000
_cell.length_c   1.000
_cell.angle_alpha   90.00
_cell.angle_beta   90.00
_cell.angle_gamma   90.00
#
_symmetry.space_group_name_H-M   'P 1'
#
loop_
_entity.id
_entity.type
_entity.pdbx_description
1 polymer ?
#
loop_
_entity_poly.entity_id
_entity_poly.type
_entity_poly.pdbx_seq_one_letter_code
_entity_poly.pdbx_strand_id
1 'polypeptide(L)'
;MRREEQGLEAILWAARRIIRYRKGHEPVGRVQDALDALGFETRTGLKPLLCHEHKTDYGWHLVWHLPPGISSREIVQKAHYFKEQAGGEIEFRLLGQKLHMDLCLTPLPKNVPYERKPQGYPGMKLPVPLGVTQQGPLVVEIADKPHVLIGGNTGCGKTTLLRHLVVSLLLAGAQVIVVDLKGGLDFACFRRHCTLITDTQGAVEMMDALYGETKRRIPVLEKAMVTSLVEYPGDDLPFIVFVIDELARLDGREAQQKLNRLVSLSRSTGIAVVAATQRPSASLFQSTQFSNTRMLFAGRLSFWVPKPEDSRMVLEDEAAADLPADIPGRAIWQWDRQRQVQCYNLSLQGARDLLETIPEGRGLFGEHRGKRLPPRPEDIAAPGPLGGAHYRAGEAPVL
;
A
#
# COMPACT_ATOMS: atom_id res chain seq x y z
N MET A 1 -36.30 50.42 -15.71
CA MET A 1 -36.15 49.43 -14.62
C MET A 1 -36.11 47.98 -15.13
N ARG A 2 -37.21 47.21 -15.29
CA ARG A 2 -37.11 45.77 -15.63
C ARG A 2 -36.30 45.41 -16.90
N ARG A 3 -36.37 46.23 -17.97
CA ARG A 3 -35.58 46.02 -19.20
C ARG A 3 -34.10 46.40 -19.06
N GLU A 4 -33.78 47.39 -18.22
CA GLU A 4 -32.41 47.83 -17.96
C GLU A 4 -31.70 46.86 -17.03
N GLU A 5 -32.41 46.33 -16.02
CA GLU A 5 -31.92 45.25 -15.14
C GLU A 5 -31.62 43.98 -15.96
N GLN A 6 -32.52 43.59 -16.88
CA GLN A 6 -32.29 42.48 -17.80
C GLN A 6 -31.09 42.70 -18.73
N GLY A 7 -30.89 43.93 -19.22
CA GLY A 7 -29.75 44.28 -20.06
C GLY A 7 -28.42 44.21 -19.29
N LEU A 8 -28.39 44.71 -18.05
CA LEU A 8 -27.21 44.67 -17.20
C LEU A 8 -26.82 43.24 -16.83
N GLU A 9 -27.81 42.39 -16.49
CA GLU A 9 -27.56 40.97 -16.22
C GLU A 9 -27.02 40.23 -17.44
N ALA A 10 -27.54 40.51 -18.65
CA ALA A 10 -27.05 39.90 -19.87
C ALA A 10 -25.58 40.27 -20.16
N ILE A 11 -25.20 41.53 -19.92
CA ILE A 11 -23.81 42.00 -20.09
C ILE A 11 -22.89 41.37 -19.05
N LEU A 12 -23.30 41.34 -17.78
CA LEU A 12 -22.53 40.70 -16.70
C LEU A 12 -22.36 39.20 -16.96
N TRP A 13 -23.40 38.53 -17.45
CA TRP A 13 -23.34 37.13 -17.87
C TRP A 13 -22.34 36.92 -19.01
N ALA A 14 -22.39 37.74 -20.05
CA ALA A 14 -21.47 37.66 -21.19
C ALA A 14 -20.01 37.90 -20.76
N ALA A 15 -19.77 38.92 -19.94
CA ALA A 15 -18.44 39.22 -19.41
C ALA A 15 -17.90 38.08 -18.55
N ARG A 16 -18.72 37.51 -17.64
CA ARG A 16 -18.36 36.32 -16.85
C ARG A 16 -18.00 35.15 -17.75
N ARG A 17 -18.81 34.89 -18.78
CA ARG A 17 -18.56 33.77 -19.71
C ARG A 17 -17.24 33.92 -20.47
N ILE A 18 -16.90 35.12 -20.92
CA ILE A 18 -15.61 35.40 -21.59
C ILE A 18 -14.43 35.12 -20.64
N ILE A 19 -14.52 35.56 -19.39
CA ILE A 19 -13.48 35.33 -18.38
C ILE A 19 -13.36 33.84 -18.04
N ARG A 20 -14.50 33.16 -17.81
CA ARG A 20 -14.56 31.75 -17.42
C ARG A 20 -14.04 30.81 -18.51
N TYR A 21 -14.31 31.12 -19.78
CA TYR A 21 -13.99 30.26 -20.93
C TYR A 21 -12.85 30.80 -21.81
N ARG A 22 -11.91 31.54 -21.22
CA ARG A 22 -10.64 31.84 -21.91
C ARG A 22 -9.92 30.53 -22.27
N LYS A 23 -9.18 30.55 -23.38
CA LYS A 23 -8.54 29.35 -23.95
C LYS A 23 -7.69 28.60 -22.91
N GLY A 24 -7.94 27.31 -22.73
CA GLY A 24 -7.24 26.42 -21.79
C GLY A 24 -7.78 26.45 -20.35
N HIS A 25 -8.75 27.32 -20.05
CA HIS A 25 -9.40 27.48 -18.74
C HIS A 25 -10.83 26.92 -18.71
N GLU A 26 -11.31 26.38 -19.82
CA GLU A 26 -12.66 25.86 -19.99
C GLU A 26 -13.05 24.85 -18.90
N PRO A 27 -12.19 23.91 -18.45
CA PRO A 27 -12.53 22.99 -17.37
C PRO A 27 -12.88 23.69 -16.05
N VAL A 28 -12.15 24.75 -15.70
CA VAL A 28 -12.41 25.55 -14.49
C VAL A 28 -13.72 26.31 -14.61
N GLY A 29 -13.97 26.90 -15.79
CA GLY A 29 -15.23 27.57 -16.10
C GLY A 29 -16.44 26.62 -15.98
N ARG A 30 -16.33 25.38 -16.48
CA ARG A 30 -17.38 24.36 -16.37
C ARG A 30 -17.66 23.94 -14.93
N VAL A 31 -16.64 23.87 -14.08
CA VAL A 31 -16.83 23.60 -12.64
C VAL A 31 -17.52 24.75 -11.93
N GLN A 32 -17.17 26.00 -12.25
CA GLN A 32 -17.87 27.18 -11.74
C GLN A 32 -19.35 27.18 -12.16
N ASP A 33 -19.63 26.91 -13.43
CA ASP A 33 -21.00 26.81 -13.95
C ASP A 33 -21.76 25.65 -13.30
N ALA A 34 -21.08 24.52 -13.01
CA ALA A 34 -21.68 23.39 -12.31
C ALA A 34 -22.06 23.75 -10.86
N LEU A 35 -21.21 24.48 -10.13
CA LEU A 35 -21.55 24.96 -8.79
C LEU A 35 -22.75 25.91 -8.81
N ASP A 36 -22.80 26.82 -9.79
CA ASP A 36 -23.91 27.74 -9.99
C ASP A 36 -25.21 26.98 -10.32
N ALA A 37 -25.16 26.00 -11.22
CA ALA A 37 -26.31 25.21 -11.65
C ALA A 37 -26.87 24.32 -10.53
N LEU A 38 -26.00 23.81 -9.64
CA LEU A 38 -26.40 23.00 -8.49
C LEU A 38 -26.98 23.82 -7.33
N GLY A 39 -26.97 25.15 -7.42
CA GLY A 39 -27.60 26.06 -6.46
C GLY A 39 -26.90 26.11 -5.10
N PHE A 40 -25.57 25.92 -5.06
CA PHE A 40 -24.81 26.08 -3.83
C PHE A 40 -24.75 27.57 -3.42
N GLU A 41 -25.77 28.02 -2.71
CA GLU A 41 -25.94 29.41 -2.30
C GLU A 41 -26.61 29.47 -0.92
N THR A 42 -26.15 30.37 -0.06
CA THR A 42 -26.76 30.61 1.26
C THR A 42 -28.08 31.38 1.13
N ARG A 43 -28.88 31.42 2.21
CA ARG A 43 -30.12 32.24 2.24
C ARG A 43 -29.88 33.73 1.97
N THR A 44 -28.67 34.23 2.25
CA THR A 44 -28.26 35.62 2.01
C THR A 44 -27.63 35.84 0.64
N GLY A 45 -27.58 34.81 -0.22
CA GLY A 45 -27.06 34.90 -1.58
C GLY A 45 -25.55 34.70 -1.73
N LEU A 46 -24.86 34.30 -0.66
CA LEU A 46 -23.42 34.01 -0.73
C LEU A 46 -23.16 32.65 -1.38
N LYS A 47 -22.20 32.61 -2.31
CA LYS A 47 -21.80 31.43 -3.08
C LYS A 47 -20.36 31.01 -2.75
N PRO A 48 -19.96 29.76 -3.05
CA PRO A 48 -18.56 29.34 -3.03
C PRO A 48 -17.69 30.28 -3.87
N LEU A 49 -16.58 30.75 -3.30
CA LEU A 49 -15.66 31.67 -3.95
C LEU A 49 -14.37 30.96 -4.33
N LEU A 50 -14.02 30.96 -5.63
CA LEU A 50 -12.73 30.48 -6.10
C LEU A 50 -11.64 31.45 -5.64
N CYS A 51 -10.81 31.01 -4.69
CA CYS A 51 -9.75 31.83 -4.09
C CYS A 51 -8.43 31.69 -4.85
N HIS A 52 -8.08 30.47 -5.25
CA HIS A 52 -6.86 30.18 -5.99
C HIS A 52 -7.14 29.13 -7.06
N GLU A 53 -6.46 29.27 -8.18
CA GLU A 53 -6.37 28.26 -9.23
C GLU A 53 -4.90 28.14 -9.66
N HIS A 54 -4.44 26.92 -9.89
CA HIS A 54 -3.16 26.69 -10.53
C HIS A 54 -3.23 25.51 -11.48
N LYS A 55 -2.53 25.61 -12.61
CA LYS A 55 -2.42 24.53 -13.58
C LYS A 55 -1.38 23.51 -13.09
N THR A 56 -1.69 22.23 -13.22
CA THR A 56 -0.79 21.11 -12.89
C THR A 56 -0.48 20.31 -14.17
N ASP A 57 0.44 19.36 -14.07
CA ASP A 57 0.77 18.45 -15.18
C ASP A 57 -0.41 17.53 -15.56
N TYR A 58 -1.36 17.36 -14.65
CA TYR A 58 -2.53 16.50 -14.81
C TYR A 58 -3.86 17.24 -14.99
N GLY A 59 -3.86 18.57 -14.91
CA GLY A 59 -5.05 19.39 -15.06
C GLY A 59 -4.99 20.67 -14.25
N TRP A 60 -5.86 20.81 -13.25
CA TRP A 60 -6.00 22.02 -12.45
C TRP A 60 -6.22 21.72 -10.98
N HIS A 61 -5.68 22.57 -10.11
CA HIS A 61 -5.99 22.58 -8.69
C HIS A 61 -6.71 23.87 -8.34
N LEU A 62 -7.90 23.72 -7.75
CA LEU A 62 -8.80 24.81 -7.41
C LEU A 62 -9.00 24.85 -5.90
N VAL A 63 -8.99 26.06 -5.33
CA VAL A 63 -9.19 26.27 -3.90
C VAL A 63 -10.39 27.18 -3.69
N TRP A 64 -11.40 26.65 -3.03
CA TRP A 64 -12.68 27.29 -2.81
C TRP A 64 -12.85 27.68 -1.35
N HIS A 65 -13.28 28.90 -1.09
CA HIS A 65 -13.82 29.28 0.21
C HIS A 65 -15.33 29.01 0.21
N LEU A 66 -15.78 28.25 1.20
CA LEU A 66 -17.20 27.96 1.38
C LEU A 66 -17.77 28.89 2.46
N PRO A 67 -18.80 29.69 2.16
CA PRO A 67 -19.43 30.53 3.17
C PRO A 67 -20.14 29.67 4.23
N PRO A 68 -20.32 30.17 5.46
CA PRO A 68 -21.10 29.49 6.49
C PRO A 68 -22.49 29.13 5.98
N GLY A 69 -22.87 27.86 6.12
CA GLY A 69 -24.16 27.32 5.65
C GLY A 69 -24.08 26.49 4.37
N ILE A 70 -22.93 26.47 3.67
CA ILE A 70 -22.69 25.53 2.56
C ILE A 70 -21.77 24.41 3.03
N SER A 71 -22.24 23.17 2.91
CA SER A 71 -21.50 22.00 3.35
C SER A 71 -20.57 21.49 2.25
N SER A 72 -19.27 21.35 2.55
CA SER A 72 -18.33 20.67 1.66
C SER A 72 -18.75 19.23 1.36
N ARG A 73 -19.42 18.56 2.31
CA ARG A 73 -19.92 17.20 2.14
C ARG A 73 -20.98 17.10 1.04
N GLU A 74 -21.86 18.10 0.92
CA GLU A 74 -22.89 18.12 -0.13
C GLU A 74 -22.26 18.31 -1.52
N ILE A 75 -21.22 19.13 -1.63
CA ILE A 75 -20.44 19.28 -2.86
C ILE A 75 -19.78 17.95 -3.23
N VAL A 76 -19.10 17.30 -2.26
CA VAL A 76 -18.43 16.00 -2.49
C VAL A 76 -19.43 14.91 -2.89
N GLN A 77 -20.63 14.88 -2.32
CA GLN A 77 -21.68 13.92 -2.72
C GLN A 77 -22.12 14.10 -4.18
N LYS A 78 -22.01 15.31 -4.73
CA LYS A 78 -22.29 15.61 -6.13
C LYS A 78 -21.05 15.56 -7.03
N ALA A 79 -19.98 14.89 -6.59
CA ALA A 79 -18.72 14.74 -7.34
C ALA A 79 -18.93 14.33 -8.82
N HIS A 80 -19.83 13.38 -9.08
CA HIS A 80 -20.11 12.87 -10.42
C HIS A 80 -20.53 13.98 -11.40
N TYR A 81 -21.35 14.93 -10.96
CA TYR A 81 -21.80 16.06 -11.80
C TYR A 81 -20.62 16.91 -12.25
N PHE A 82 -19.69 17.20 -11.34
CA PHE A 82 -18.49 17.95 -11.68
C PHE A 82 -17.58 17.17 -12.64
N LYS A 83 -17.43 15.85 -12.45
CA LYS A 83 -16.63 14.99 -13.34
C LYS A 83 -17.16 15.03 -14.78
N GLU A 84 -18.47 14.88 -14.94
CA GLU A 84 -19.15 14.93 -16.24
C GLU A 84 -18.96 16.29 -16.94
N GLN A 85 -19.06 17.40 -16.21
CA GLN A 85 -18.88 18.73 -16.77
C GLN A 85 -17.41 19.03 -17.10
N ALA A 86 -16.50 18.73 -16.18
CA ALA A 86 -15.07 19.00 -16.36
C ALA A 86 -14.42 18.10 -17.43
N GLY A 87 -14.98 16.90 -17.66
CA GLY A 87 -14.43 15.92 -18.60
C GLY A 87 -13.21 15.18 -18.05
N GLY A 88 -13.16 14.95 -16.74
CA GLY A 88 -12.06 14.27 -16.06
C GLY A 88 -12.43 13.84 -14.64
N GLU A 89 -11.51 13.17 -13.92
CA GLU A 89 -11.76 12.86 -12.52
C GLU A 89 -11.57 14.08 -11.64
N ILE A 90 -12.21 14.05 -10.47
CA ILE A 90 -12.12 15.12 -9.50
C ILE A 90 -11.90 14.52 -8.13
N GLU A 91 -10.86 15.01 -7.45
CA GLU A 91 -10.60 14.72 -6.04
C GLU A 91 -10.83 15.95 -5.18
N PHE A 92 -11.36 15.73 -3.97
CA PHE A 92 -11.66 16.78 -3.01
C PHE A 92 -10.80 16.63 -1.76
N ARG A 93 -10.34 17.75 -1.19
CA ARG A 93 -9.70 17.81 0.12
C ARG A 93 -10.23 18.99 0.91
N LEU A 94 -10.54 18.78 2.18
CA LEU A 94 -10.89 19.88 3.08
C LEU A 94 -9.65 20.24 3.92
N LEU A 95 -9.20 21.49 3.83
CA LEU A 95 -8.10 22.02 4.64
C LEU A 95 -8.60 23.29 5.34
N GLY A 96 -8.90 23.17 6.63
CA GLY A 96 -9.59 24.22 7.39
C GLY A 96 -10.96 24.52 6.77
N GLN A 97 -11.21 25.78 6.41
CA GLN A 97 -12.45 26.23 5.76
C GLN A 97 -12.37 26.27 4.22
N LYS A 98 -11.27 25.76 3.64
CA LYS A 98 -11.07 25.75 2.19
C LYS A 98 -11.28 24.37 1.62
N LEU A 99 -12.12 24.28 0.59
CA LEU A 99 -12.31 23.09 -0.21
C LEU A 99 -11.33 23.12 -1.38
N HIS A 100 -10.35 22.24 -1.35
CA HIS A 100 -9.45 21.99 -2.46
C HIS A 100 -10.08 20.97 -3.41
N MET A 101 -9.98 21.21 -4.70
CA MET A 101 -10.55 20.40 -5.76
C MET A 101 -9.49 20.21 -6.85
N ASP A 102 -9.02 18.99 -7.01
CA ASP A 102 -8.05 18.59 -8.04
C ASP A 102 -8.80 18.05 -9.26
N LEU A 103 -8.82 18.83 -10.35
CA LEU A 103 -9.35 18.42 -11.65
C LEU A 103 -8.27 17.68 -12.43
N CYS A 104 -8.49 16.39 -12.63
CA CYS A 104 -7.56 15.49 -13.29
C CYS A 104 -8.09 15.18 -14.70
N LEU A 105 -7.53 15.86 -15.69
CA LEU A 105 -7.98 15.85 -17.09
C LEU A 105 -7.14 14.93 -17.97
N THR A 106 -5.94 14.56 -17.51
CA THR A 106 -5.09 13.62 -18.22
C THR A 106 -5.64 12.20 -18.03
N PRO A 107 -6.00 11.49 -19.12
CA PRO A 107 -6.50 10.13 -19.00
C PRO A 107 -5.41 9.20 -18.47
N LEU A 108 -5.80 8.25 -17.63
CA LEU A 108 -4.88 7.22 -17.18
C LEU A 108 -4.38 6.40 -18.39
N PRO A 109 -3.08 6.11 -18.47
CA PRO A 109 -2.55 5.20 -19.49
C PRO A 109 -3.21 3.83 -19.39
N LYS A 110 -3.23 3.09 -20.51
CA LYS A 110 -3.76 1.72 -20.56
C LYS A 110 -2.73 0.67 -20.16
N ASN A 111 -1.44 0.98 -20.31
CA ASN A 111 -0.34 0.11 -19.93
C ASN A 111 0.85 1.00 -19.55
N VAL A 112 1.54 0.65 -18.47
CA VAL A 112 2.75 1.36 -18.01
C VAL A 112 3.80 0.31 -17.68
N PRO A 113 4.80 0.08 -18.54
CA PRO A 113 5.91 -0.81 -18.22
C PRO A 113 6.61 -0.38 -16.93
N TYR A 114 7.03 -1.35 -16.11
CA TYR A 114 7.87 -1.03 -14.96
C TYR A 114 9.31 -0.78 -15.40
N GLU A 115 9.85 0.37 -15.01
CA GLU A 115 11.27 0.68 -15.12
C GLU A 115 11.81 1.05 -13.74
N ARG A 116 12.89 0.37 -13.33
CA ARG A 116 13.53 0.64 -12.04
C ARG A 116 14.12 2.05 -12.05
N LYS A 117 13.75 2.87 -11.07
CA LYS A 117 14.40 4.17 -10.85
C LYS A 117 15.79 3.99 -10.23
N PRO A 118 16.88 4.49 -10.85
CA PRO A 118 18.24 4.33 -10.31
C PRO A 118 18.43 4.97 -8.93
N GLN A 119 17.78 6.10 -8.69
CA GLN A 119 17.89 6.87 -7.44
C GLN A 119 17.12 6.22 -6.27
N GLY A 120 16.35 5.16 -6.52
CA GLY A 120 15.49 4.53 -5.51
C GLY A 120 14.38 5.46 -5.00
N TYR A 121 13.98 5.26 -3.74
CA TYR A 121 12.96 6.05 -3.05
C TYR A 121 13.51 6.54 -1.70
N PRO A 122 14.23 7.68 -1.68
CA PRO A 122 14.85 8.19 -0.46
C PRO A 122 13.85 8.41 0.67
N GLY A 123 14.21 8.00 1.88
CA GLY A 123 13.36 8.14 3.08
C GLY A 123 12.29 7.05 3.25
N MET A 124 12.09 6.17 2.25
CA MET A 124 11.19 5.02 2.35
C MET A 124 11.97 3.77 2.77
N LYS A 125 11.36 2.92 3.62
CA LYS A 125 11.95 1.68 4.13
C LYS A 125 11.57 0.47 3.27
N LEU A 126 10.31 0.39 2.86
CA LEU A 126 9.76 -0.71 2.06
C LEU A 126 8.90 -0.19 0.89
N PRO A 127 9.51 0.61 -0.02
CA PRO A 127 8.80 1.22 -1.12
C PRO A 127 8.35 0.19 -2.17
N VAL A 128 7.07 0.24 -2.52
CA VAL A 128 6.50 -0.47 -3.67
C VAL A 128 5.93 0.59 -4.63
N PRO A 129 6.64 0.91 -5.72
CA PRO A 129 6.06 1.73 -6.79
C PRO A 129 4.88 1.00 -7.40
N LEU A 130 3.66 1.36 -7.05
CA LEU A 130 2.47 0.59 -7.40
C LEU A 130 2.05 0.82 -8.85
N GLY A 131 2.14 2.06 -9.32
CA GLY A 131 1.67 2.43 -10.65
C GLY A 131 1.63 3.94 -10.88
N VAL A 132 0.72 4.36 -11.75
CA VAL A 132 0.45 5.77 -12.05
C VAL A 132 -1.02 6.05 -11.79
N THR A 133 -1.31 7.06 -10.98
CA THR A 133 -2.64 7.65 -10.84
C THR A 133 -2.75 8.85 -11.77
N GLN A 134 -3.91 9.50 -11.81
CA GLN A 134 -4.05 10.70 -12.62
C GLN A 134 -3.18 11.85 -12.11
N GLN A 135 -2.77 11.83 -10.85
CA GLN A 135 -1.86 12.82 -10.26
C GLN A 135 -0.38 12.48 -10.46
N GLY A 136 -0.06 11.36 -11.11
CA GLY A 136 1.31 10.91 -11.37
C GLY A 136 1.68 9.59 -10.68
N PRO A 137 2.98 9.28 -10.55
CA PRO A 137 3.44 8.02 -9.97
C PRO A 137 2.98 7.82 -8.52
N LEU A 138 2.45 6.64 -8.23
CA LEU A 138 2.06 6.20 -6.89
C LEU A 138 3.09 5.21 -6.37
N VAL A 139 3.69 5.54 -5.22
CA VAL A 139 4.60 4.69 -4.47
C VAL A 139 3.99 4.46 -3.09
N VAL A 140 3.93 3.20 -2.67
CA VAL A 140 3.34 2.79 -1.39
C VAL A 140 4.46 2.40 -0.45
N GLU A 141 4.43 2.93 0.78
CA GLU A 141 5.29 2.47 1.87
C GLU A 141 4.60 1.30 2.58
N ILE A 142 5.07 0.07 2.35
CA ILE A 142 4.45 -1.11 2.97
C ILE A 142 4.74 -1.12 4.48
N ALA A 143 5.83 -0.53 4.94
CA ALA A 143 6.17 -0.54 6.36
C ALA A 143 5.18 0.24 7.26
N ASP A 144 4.48 1.25 6.72
CA ASP A 144 3.56 2.11 7.48
C ASP A 144 2.26 1.39 7.91
N LYS A 145 1.66 0.63 6.98
CA LYS A 145 0.49 -0.20 7.26
C LYS A 145 0.69 -1.59 6.64
N PRO A 146 1.30 -2.52 7.40
CA PRO A 146 1.97 -3.70 6.86
C PRO A 146 1.06 -4.83 6.37
N HIS A 147 -0.20 -4.58 6.04
CA HIS A 147 -1.07 -5.63 5.49
C HIS A 147 -1.88 -5.11 4.32
N VAL A 148 -1.75 -5.79 3.17
CA VAL A 148 -2.43 -5.45 1.91
C VAL A 148 -3.28 -6.62 1.43
N LEU A 149 -4.56 -6.35 1.14
CA LEU A 149 -5.46 -7.28 0.48
C LEU A 149 -5.62 -6.91 -1.00
N ILE A 150 -5.44 -7.88 -1.89
CA ILE A 150 -5.50 -7.70 -3.34
C ILE A 150 -6.60 -8.58 -3.93
N GLY A 151 -7.55 -7.99 -4.64
CA GLY A 151 -8.62 -8.67 -5.35
C GLY A 151 -8.57 -8.45 -6.86
N GLY A 152 -9.21 -9.34 -7.62
CA GLY A 152 -9.40 -9.13 -9.06
C GLY A 152 -9.65 -10.43 -9.81
N ASN A 153 -10.42 -10.36 -10.90
CA ASN A 153 -10.72 -11.54 -11.70
C ASN A 153 -9.49 -12.07 -12.48
N THR A 154 -9.55 -13.29 -13.01
CA THR A 154 -8.45 -13.84 -13.84
C THR A 154 -8.16 -12.94 -15.04
N GLY A 155 -6.87 -12.73 -15.35
CA GLY A 155 -6.44 -11.94 -16.51
C GLY A 155 -6.40 -10.42 -16.28
N CYS A 156 -6.83 -9.92 -15.13
CA CYS A 156 -6.87 -8.48 -14.85
C CYS A 156 -5.50 -7.84 -14.53
N GLY A 157 -4.44 -8.63 -14.37
CA GLY A 157 -3.10 -8.16 -14.00
C GLY A 157 -2.64 -8.49 -12.57
N LYS A 158 -3.44 -9.21 -11.77
CA LYS A 158 -3.11 -9.61 -10.39
C LYS A 158 -1.74 -10.28 -10.25
N THR A 159 -1.45 -11.33 -11.01
CA THR A 159 -0.17 -12.05 -10.96
C THR A 159 1.01 -11.15 -11.39
N THR A 160 0.79 -10.26 -12.36
CA THR A 160 1.81 -9.28 -12.79
C THR A 160 2.12 -8.29 -11.68
N LEU A 161 1.10 -7.79 -10.97
CA LEU A 161 1.30 -6.94 -9.81
C LEU A 161 2.03 -7.68 -8.68
N LEU A 162 1.66 -8.93 -8.37
CA LEU A 162 2.34 -9.69 -7.32
C LEU A 162 3.81 -9.93 -7.64
N ARG A 163 4.15 -10.28 -8.89
CA ARG A 163 5.54 -10.39 -9.34
C ARG A 163 6.29 -9.07 -9.17
N HIS A 164 5.68 -7.97 -9.60
CA HIS A 164 6.21 -6.62 -9.44
C HIS A 164 6.45 -6.23 -7.98
N LEU A 165 5.50 -6.56 -7.10
CA LEU A 165 5.58 -6.33 -5.67
C LEU A 165 6.72 -7.14 -5.05
N VAL A 166 6.84 -8.43 -5.37
CA VAL A 166 7.94 -9.28 -4.89
C VAL A 166 9.30 -8.73 -5.30
N VAL A 167 9.49 -8.36 -6.58
CA VAL A 167 10.75 -7.74 -7.04
C VAL A 167 11.03 -6.44 -6.29
N SER A 168 10.04 -5.56 -6.15
CA SER A 168 10.19 -4.27 -5.47
C SER A 168 10.62 -4.43 -4.01
N LEU A 169 10.03 -5.41 -3.30
CA LEU A 169 10.37 -5.71 -1.92
C LEU A 169 11.77 -6.31 -1.77
N LEU A 170 12.16 -7.23 -2.67
CA LEU A 170 13.52 -7.79 -2.69
C LEU A 170 14.56 -6.70 -2.96
N LEU A 171 14.28 -5.78 -3.90
CA LEU A 171 15.14 -4.63 -4.18
C LEU A 171 15.27 -3.67 -2.98
N ALA A 172 14.25 -3.60 -2.12
CA ALA A 172 14.28 -2.85 -0.87
C ALA A 172 15.00 -3.59 0.27
N GLY A 173 15.50 -4.82 0.04
CA GLY A 173 16.19 -5.62 1.05
C GLY A 173 15.27 -6.42 1.98
N ALA A 174 13.99 -6.57 1.63
CA ALA A 174 13.07 -7.38 2.42
C ALA A 174 13.35 -8.88 2.23
N GLN A 175 13.11 -9.66 3.28
CA GLN A 175 12.97 -11.11 3.16
C GLN A 175 11.55 -11.43 2.69
N VAL A 176 11.42 -12.08 1.53
CA VAL A 176 10.11 -12.40 0.96
C VAL A 176 9.82 -13.89 1.07
N ILE A 177 8.58 -14.20 1.43
CA ILE A 177 8.00 -15.54 1.39
C ILE A 177 6.82 -15.49 0.45
N VAL A 178 6.73 -16.44 -0.46
CA VAL A 178 5.60 -16.57 -1.39
C VAL A 178 4.90 -17.90 -1.15
N VAL A 179 3.59 -17.85 -0.94
CA VAL A 179 2.70 -19.00 -0.89
C VAL A 179 1.93 -19.07 -2.21
N ASP A 180 2.25 -20.07 -3.04
CA ASP A 180 1.57 -20.34 -4.31
C ASP A 180 1.06 -21.78 -4.35
N LEU A 181 -0.20 -21.94 -3.96
CA LEU A 181 -0.89 -23.24 -3.93
C LEU A 181 -1.39 -23.70 -5.31
N LYS A 182 -1.02 -23.02 -6.41
CA LYS A 182 -1.37 -23.40 -7.79
C LYS A 182 -0.26 -24.14 -8.52
N GLY A 183 0.83 -24.48 -7.85
CA GLY A 183 1.94 -25.26 -8.40
C GLY A 183 3.26 -24.48 -8.59
N GLY A 184 3.33 -23.22 -8.15
CA GLY A 184 4.60 -22.48 -8.04
C GLY A 184 5.18 -21.96 -9.36
N LEU A 185 4.49 -22.13 -10.49
CA LEU A 185 5.04 -21.81 -11.81
C LEU A 185 5.22 -20.31 -12.03
N ASP A 186 4.23 -19.51 -11.62
CA ASP A 186 4.24 -18.04 -11.77
C ASP A 186 5.37 -17.38 -10.98
N PHE A 187 5.84 -18.03 -9.92
CA PHE A 187 6.88 -17.54 -9.02
C PHE A 187 8.17 -18.38 -9.06
N ALA A 188 8.30 -19.33 -9.99
CA ALA A 188 9.45 -20.22 -10.05
C ALA A 188 10.80 -19.48 -10.21
N CYS A 189 10.80 -18.35 -10.93
CA CYS A 189 12.00 -17.53 -11.11
C CYS A 189 12.52 -16.88 -9.81
N PHE A 190 11.69 -16.79 -8.77
CA PHE A 190 12.05 -16.17 -7.49
C PHE A 190 12.69 -17.13 -6.49
N ARG A 191 12.72 -18.45 -6.78
CA ARG A 191 13.17 -19.49 -5.82
C ARG A 191 14.57 -19.28 -5.24
N ARG A 192 15.45 -18.56 -5.95
CA ARG A 192 16.82 -18.23 -5.49
C ARG A 192 16.89 -17.02 -4.56
N HIS A 193 15.83 -16.21 -4.49
CA HIS A 193 15.80 -14.96 -3.75
C HIS A 193 14.73 -14.94 -2.64
N CYS A 194 13.71 -15.79 -2.72
CA CYS A 194 12.63 -15.89 -1.74
C CYS A 194 12.33 -17.34 -1.33
N THR A 195 11.70 -17.53 -0.18
CA THR A 195 11.14 -18.82 0.21
C THR A 195 9.82 -19.06 -0.52
N LEU A 196 9.72 -20.12 -1.32
CA LEU A 196 8.50 -20.50 -2.04
C LEU A 196 7.83 -21.71 -1.36
N ILE A 197 6.57 -21.57 -1.00
CA ILE A 197 5.74 -22.58 -0.37
C ILE A 197 4.61 -22.94 -1.34
N THR A 198 4.42 -24.23 -1.60
CA THR A 198 3.47 -24.73 -2.60
C THR A 198 2.32 -25.57 -2.03
N ASP A 199 2.30 -25.76 -0.71
CA ASP A 199 1.29 -26.54 -0.01
C ASP A 199 0.77 -25.82 1.26
N THR A 200 -0.44 -26.18 1.67
CA THR A 200 -1.12 -25.52 2.80
C THR A 200 -0.43 -25.79 4.14
N GLN A 201 0.17 -26.98 4.32
CA GLN A 201 0.83 -27.36 5.56
C GLN A 201 2.08 -26.48 5.80
N GLY A 202 2.93 -26.33 4.79
CA GLY A 202 4.08 -25.44 4.85
C GLY A 202 3.69 -23.98 5.07
N ALA A 203 2.54 -23.53 4.55
CA ALA A 203 2.04 -22.18 4.80
C ALA A 203 1.63 -21.99 6.28
N VAL A 204 0.97 -23.00 6.86
CA VAL A 204 0.60 -23.04 8.29
C VAL A 204 1.83 -23.01 9.20
N GLU A 205 2.82 -23.85 8.92
CA GLU A 205 4.09 -23.90 9.66
C GLU A 205 4.87 -22.59 9.56
N MET A 206 4.88 -21.97 8.37
CA MET A 206 5.53 -20.68 8.17
C MET A 206 4.84 -19.57 8.97
N MET A 207 3.51 -19.55 9.07
CA MET A 207 2.80 -18.58 9.89
C MET A 207 3.18 -18.71 11.38
N ASP A 208 3.38 -19.92 11.89
CA ASP A 208 3.88 -20.14 13.26
C ASP A 208 5.32 -19.64 13.41
N ALA A 209 6.19 -19.91 12.45
CA ALA A 209 7.57 -19.44 12.45
C ALA A 209 7.65 -17.90 12.45
N LEU A 210 6.84 -17.24 11.62
CA LEU A 210 6.71 -15.78 11.59
C LEU A 210 6.16 -15.21 12.90
N TYR A 211 5.22 -15.92 13.53
CA TYR A 211 4.73 -15.53 14.84
C TYR A 211 5.80 -15.69 15.94
N GLY A 212 6.64 -16.73 15.86
CA GLY A 212 7.83 -16.88 16.71
C GLY A 212 8.81 -15.73 16.52
N GLU A 213 9.06 -15.34 15.27
CA GLU A 213 9.92 -14.20 14.93
C GLU A 213 9.37 -12.86 15.45
N THR A 214 8.06 -12.66 15.35
CA THR A 214 7.36 -11.52 15.97
C THR A 214 7.71 -11.44 17.46
N LYS A 215 7.58 -12.55 18.20
CA LYS A 215 7.91 -12.62 19.63
C LYS A 215 9.39 -12.36 19.91
N ARG A 216 10.30 -12.83 19.04
CA ARG A 216 11.74 -12.63 19.19
C ARG A 216 12.13 -11.17 19.01
N ARG A 217 11.46 -10.44 18.10
CA ARG A 217 11.76 -9.03 17.79
C ARG A 217 11.30 -8.06 18.87
N ILE A 218 10.18 -8.33 19.55
CA ILE A 218 9.64 -7.46 20.60
C ILE A 218 10.71 -7.03 21.62
N PRO A 219 11.43 -7.94 22.32
CA PRO A 219 12.44 -7.54 23.31
C PRO A 219 13.65 -6.82 22.69
N VAL A 220 13.91 -6.98 21.39
CA VAL A 220 14.98 -6.25 20.69
C VAL A 220 14.55 -4.79 20.47
N LEU A 221 13.30 -4.58 20.02
CA LEU A 221 12.73 -3.24 19.82
C LEU A 221 12.57 -2.50 21.16
N GLU A 222 12.14 -3.19 22.22
CA GLU A 222 12.04 -2.63 23.57
C GLU A 222 13.40 -2.15 24.09
N LYS A 223 14.47 -2.95 23.92
CA LYS A 223 15.84 -2.56 24.30
C LYS A 223 16.36 -1.37 23.51
N ALA A 224 15.95 -1.25 22.25
CA ALA A 224 16.26 -0.10 21.41
C ALA A 224 15.37 1.13 21.71
N MET A 225 14.41 1.02 22.63
CA MET A 225 13.47 2.09 23.02
C MET A 225 12.65 2.63 21.84
N VAL A 226 12.31 1.77 20.87
CA VAL A 226 11.50 2.11 19.70
C VAL A 226 10.17 1.39 19.72
N THR A 227 9.15 1.97 19.07
CA THR A 227 7.80 1.38 19.05
C THR A 227 7.54 0.50 17.83
N SER A 228 8.40 0.58 16.82
CA SER A 228 8.28 -0.18 15.58
C SER A 228 9.63 -0.46 14.92
N LEU A 229 9.66 -1.45 14.03
CA LEU A 229 10.86 -1.74 13.22
C LEU A 229 11.22 -0.58 12.27
N VAL A 230 10.27 0.27 11.89
CA VAL A 230 10.53 1.45 11.05
C VAL A 230 11.50 2.42 11.72
N GLU A 231 11.35 2.58 13.04
CA GLU A 231 12.17 3.44 13.90
C GLU A 231 13.48 2.76 14.34
N TYR A 232 13.60 1.45 14.14
CA TYR A 232 14.76 0.69 14.60
C TYR A 232 16.04 1.14 13.86
N PRO A 233 17.11 1.52 14.57
CA PRO A 233 18.31 2.07 13.96
C PRO A 233 19.25 1.01 13.38
N GLY A 234 19.12 -0.26 13.79
CA GLY A 234 19.94 -1.36 13.30
C GLY A 234 19.49 -1.89 11.94
N ASP A 235 20.40 -2.54 11.23
CA ASP A 235 20.17 -3.22 9.95
C ASP A 235 20.11 -4.75 10.08
N ASP A 236 20.20 -5.28 11.31
CA ASP A 236 20.22 -6.71 11.62
C ASP A 236 18.82 -7.36 11.63
N LEU A 237 17.76 -6.55 11.58
CA LEU A 237 16.38 -7.00 11.53
C LEU A 237 15.73 -6.61 10.18
N PRO A 238 15.79 -7.46 9.16
CA PRO A 238 15.15 -7.15 7.88
C PRO A 238 13.63 -7.17 8.01
N PHE A 239 12.95 -6.36 7.20
CA PHE A 239 11.51 -6.53 7.00
C PHE A 239 11.22 -7.90 6.38
N ILE A 240 10.15 -8.54 6.82
CA ILE A 240 9.69 -9.81 6.25
C ILE A 240 8.34 -9.57 5.59
N VAL A 241 8.15 -10.04 4.36
CA VAL A 241 6.85 -9.96 3.69
C VAL A 241 6.35 -11.34 3.29
N PHE A 242 5.21 -11.71 3.88
CA PHE A 242 4.50 -12.94 3.61
C PHE A 242 3.44 -12.71 2.52
N VAL A 243 3.72 -13.16 1.30
CA VAL A 243 2.88 -12.98 0.12
C VAL A 243 2.08 -14.25 -0.14
N ILE A 244 0.76 -14.14 -0.26
CA ILE A 244 -0.15 -15.25 -0.53
C ILE A 244 -0.83 -14.97 -1.88
N ASP A 245 -0.57 -15.75 -2.94
CA ASP A 245 -1.21 -15.51 -4.25
C ASP A 245 -2.72 -15.75 -4.21
N GLU A 246 -3.15 -16.83 -3.55
CA GLU A 246 -4.56 -17.22 -3.52
C GLU A 246 -5.02 -17.55 -2.09
N LEU A 247 -5.44 -16.51 -1.39
CA LEU A 247 -5.93 -16.59 -0.02
C LEU A 247 -7.13 -17.52 0.12
N ALA A 248 -7.99 -17.63 -0.91
CA ALA A 248 -9.13 -18.52 -0.92
C ALA A 248 -8.75 -20.02 -0.78
N ARG A 249 -7.49 -20.38 -1.03
CA ARG A 249 -6.96 -21.74 -0.86
C ARG A 249 -6.51 -22.07 0.56
N LEU A 250 -6.45 -21.06 1.45
CA LEU A 250 -6.15 -21.22 2.87
C LEU A 250 -7.45 -21.23 3.68
N ASP A 251 -8.46 -21.99 3.25
CA ASP A 251 -9.82 -22.00 3.82
C ASP A 251 -9.95 -22.81 5.14
N GLY A 252 -8.94 -23.62 5.48
CA GLY A 252 -8.88 -24.36 6.73
C GLY A 252 -8.93 -23.46 7.97
N ARG A 253 -9.74 -23.85 8.97
CA ARG A 253 -9.92 -23.10 10.23
C ARG A 253 -8.60 -22.76 10.92
N GLU A 254 -7.65 -23.68 10.94
CA GLU A 254 -6.33 -23.47 11.52
C GLU A 254 -5.54 -22.37 10.79
N ALA A 255 -5.49 -22.42 9.46
CA ALA A 255 -4.81 -21.43 8.64
C ALA A 255 -5.40 -20.03 8.86
N GLN A 256 -6.74 -19.93 8.90
CA GLN A 256 -7.45 -18.69 9.17
C GLN A 256 -7.13 -18.10 10.55
N GLN A 257 -7.09 -18.95 11.59
CA GLN A 257 -6.73 -18.52 12.95
C GLN A 257 -5.29 -18.02 13.05
N LYS A 258 -4.34 -18.73 12.43
CA LYS A 258 -2.92 -18.33 12.42
C LYS A 258 -2.69 -17.05 11.63
N LEU A 259 -3.33 -16.91 10.47
CA LEU A 259 -3.29 -15.69 9.67
C LEU A 259 -3.83 -14.50 10.46
N ASN A 260 -5.01 -14.65 11.10
CA ASN A 260 -5.58 -13.61 11.94
C ASN A 260 -4.62 -13.17 13.06
N ARG A 261 -4.04 -14.15 13.75
CA ARG A 261 -3.07 -13.90 14.82
C ARG A 261 -1.82 -13.17 14.32
N LEU A 262 -1.29 -13.60 13.17
CA LEU A 262 -0.11 -12.98 12.57
C LEU A 262 -0.39 -11.51 12.20
N VAL A 263 -1.44 -11.26 11.41
CA VAL A 263 -1.83 -9.92 10.96
C VAL A 263 -2.16 -8.99 12.15
N SER A 264 -2.73 -9.52 13.23
CA SER A 264 -3.07 -8.72 14.42
C SER A 264 -1.84 -8.24 15.21
N LEU A 265 -0.77 -9.03 15.24
CA LEU A 265 0.33 -8.85 16.19
C LEU A 265 1.67 -8.43 15.55
N SER A 266 1.79 -8.55 14.23
CA SER A 266 3.06 -8.35 13.51
C SER A 266 3.33 -6.92 13.04
N ARG A 267 2.32 -6.03 13.15
CA ARG A 267 2.37 -4.68 12.58
C ARG A 267 3.63 -3.89 12.97
N SER A 268 3.97 -3.88 14.25
CA SER A 268 5.10 -3.11 14.75
C SER A 268 6.45 -3.83 14.58
N THR A 269 6.45 -5.14 14.36
CA THR A 269 7.69 -5.94 14.29
C THR A 269 8.27 -6.04 12.88
N GLY A 270 7.69 -5.34 11.91
CA GLY A 270 8.12 -5.30 10.52
C GLY A 270 7.94 -6.62 9.78
N ILE A 271 6.91 -7.39 10.14
CA ILE A 271 6.43 -8.51 9.34
C ILE A 271 5.12 -8.07 8.68
N ALA A 272 5.09 -8.07 7.35
CA ALA A 272 3.97 -7.64 6.54
C ALA A 272 3.29 -8.83 5.85
N VAL A 273 2.01 -8.69 5.54
CA VAL A 273 1.23 -9.72 4.83
C VAL A 273 0.59 -9.12 3.59
N VAL A 274 0.88 -9.67 2.42
CA VAL A 274 0.22 -9.32 1.17
C VAL A 274 -0.61 -10.52 0.74
N ALA A 275 -1.91 -10.43 0.89
CA ALA A 275 -2.82 -11.53 0.55
C ALA A 275 -3.59 -11.17 -0.71
N ALA A 276 -3.58 -12.05 -1.70
CA ALA A 276 -4.30 -11.86 -2.95
C ALA A 276 -5.39 -12.93 -3.14
N THR A 277 -6.44 -12.61 -3.89
CA THR A 277 -7.51 -13.55 -4.23
C THR A 277 -8.07 -13.27 -5.62
N GLN A 278 -8.35 -14.33 -6.39
CA GLN A 278 -9.03 -14.21 -7.69
C GLN A 278 -10.55 -14.22 -7.58
N ARG A 279 -11.05 -14.88 -6.54
CA ARG A 279 -12.47 -14.98 -6.21
C ARG A 279 -12.59 -14.59 -4.76
N PRO A 280 -13.07 -13.39 -4.45
CA PRO A 280 -13.55 -13.14 -3.11
C PRO A 280 -14.78 -14.03 -2.91
N SER A 281 -14.56 -15.29 -2.51
CA SER A 281 -15.62 -16.27 -2.37
C SER A 281 -16.41 -15.94 -1.12
N ALA A 282 -17.73 -15.99 -1.24
CA ALA A 282 -18.65 -15.85 -0.12
C ALA A 282 -18.22 -16.73 1.08
N SER A 283 -17.75 -17.97 0.86
CA SER A 283 -17.39 -18.88 1.95
C SER A 283 -16.21 -18.42 2.83
N LEU A 284 -15.12 -17.91 2.22
CA LEU A 284 -13.97 -17.41 2.98
C LEU A 284 -14.35 -16.09 3.68
N PHE A 285 -15.00 -15.19 2.95
CA PHE A 285 -15.30 -13.83 3.41
C PHE A 285 -16.50 -13.73 4.36
N GLN A 286 -17.42 -14.70 4.35
CA GLN A 286 -18.54 -14.78 5.30
C GLN A 286 -18.19 -15.52 6.59
N SER A 287 -17.02 -16.19 6.66
CA SER A 287 -16.56 -16.76 7.92
C SER A 287 -16.34 -15.63 8.93
N THR A 288 -16.89 -15.76 10.13
CA THR A 288 -16.78 -14.74 11.20
C THR A 288 -15.33 -14.41 11.55
N GLN A 289 -14.44 -15.41 11.44
CA GLN A 289 -13.02 -15.26 11.70
C GLN A 289 -12.33 -14.39 10.65
N PHE A 290 -12.57 -14.64 9.36
CA PHE A 290 -11.94 -13.86 8.31
C PHE A 290 -12.52 -12.46 8.18
N SER A 291 -13.81 -12.26 8.48
CA SER A 291 -14.41 -10.91 8.52
C SER A 291 -13.62 -9.96 9.43
N ASN A 292 -13.21 -10.44 10.62
CA ASN A 292 -12.36 -9.69 11.54
C ASN A 292 -10.94 -9.48 10.98
N THR A 293 -10.33 -10.52 10.40
CA THR A 293 -9.00 -10.43 9.77
C THR A 293 -8.98 -9.40 8.64
N ARG A 294 -10.04 -9.37 7.83
CA ARG A 294 -10.21 -8.48 6.68
C ARG A 294 -10.09 -7.01 7.07
N MET A 295 -10.63 -6.64 8.24
CA MET A 295 -10.54 -5.28 8.76
C MET A 295 -9.11 -4.84 9.10
N LEU A 296 -8.19 -5.79 9.32
CA LEU A 296 -6.80 -5.51 9.64
C LEU A 296 -5.94 -5.21 8.40
N PHE A 297 -6.42 -5.57 7.20
CA PHE A 297 -5.79 -5.20 5.93
C PHE A 297 -6.10 -3.74 5.61
N ALA A 298 -5.25 -2.84 6.11
CA ALA A 298 -5.42 -1.41 5.91
C ALA A 298 -5.24 -1.00 4.44
N GLY A 299 -4.32 -1.64 3.72
CA GLY A 299 -4.16 -1.47 2.28
C GLY A 299 -5.10 -2.42 1.52
N ARG A 300 -5.87 -1.89 0.58
CA ARG A 300 -6.77 -2.67 -0.26
C ARG A 300 -6.55 -2.28 -1.71
N LEU A 301 -6.42 -3.27 -2.57
CA LEU A 301 -6.36 -3.09 -4.01
C LEU A 301 -7.36 -4.02 -4.66
N SER A 302 -8.18 -3.52 -5.59
CA SER A 302 -8.98 -4.40 -6.43
C SER A 302 -8.83 -4.00 -7.89
N PHE A 303 -8.47 -4.98 -8.72
CA PHE A 303 -8.69 -4.89 -10.15
C PHE A 303 -10.18 -5.06 -10.46
N TRP A 304 -10.51 -4.91 -11.74
CA TRP A 304 -11.88 -5.13 -12.20
C TRP A 304 -12.44 -6.49 -11.76
N VAL A 305 -13.69 -6.45 -11.31
CA VAL A 305 -14.51 -7.60 -10.95
C VAL A 305 -15.90 -7.44 -11.58
N PRO A 306 -16.55 -8.52 -12.04
CA PRO A 306 -17.81 -8.41 -12.76
C PRO A 306 -19.00 -8.05 -11.85
N LYS A 307 -18.94 -8.38 -10.55
CA LYS A 307 -20.04 -8.20 -9.61
C LYS A 307 -19.68 -7.13 -8.57
N PRO A 308 -20.58 -6.17 -8.26
CA PRO A 308 -20.40 -5.21 -7.17
C PRO A 308 -20.13 -5.88 -5.82
N GLU A 309 -20.73 -7.05 -5.56
CA GLU A 309 -20.52 -7.82 -4.32
C GLU A 309 -19.05 -8.20 -4.13
N ASP A 310 -18.38 -8.63 -5.21
CA ASP A 310 -16.97 -9.02 -5.20
C ASP A 310 -16.07 -7.81 -4.89
N SER A 311 -16.45 -6.62 -5.39
CA SER A 311 -15.77 -5.36 -5.07
C SER A 311 -15.91 -5.03 -3.58
N ARG A 312 -17.14 -5.12 -3.03
CA ARG A 312 -17.40 -4.83 -1.61
C ARG A 312 -16.63 -5.77 -0.68
N MET A 313 -16.38 -7.01 -1.08
CA MET A 313 -15.58 -7.95 -0.29
C MET A 313 -14.14 -7.47 -0.09
N VAL A 314 -13.54 -6.79 -1.07
CA VAL A 314 -12.15 -6.32 -1.01
C VAL A 314 -12.07 -4.87 -0.55
N LEU A 315 -12.81 -3.97 -1.20
CA LEU A 315 -12.74 -2.52 -1.01
C LEU A 315 -13.73 -1.97 0.03
N GLU A 316 -14.78 -2.72 0.36
CA GLU A 316 -15.96 -2.19 1.09
C GLU A 316 -16.75 -1.14 0.28
N ASP A 317 -16.53 -1.10 -1.03
CA ASP A 317 -17.16 -0.24 -2.02
C ASP A 317 -17.33 -1.04 -3.34
N GLU A 318 -18.12 -0.52 -4.28
CA GLU A 318 -18.46 -1.10 -5.58
C GLU A 318 -17.54 -0.61 -6.72
N ALA A 319 -16.63 0.33 -6.42
CA ALA A 319 -15.80 1.03 -7.41
C ALA A 319 -14.98 0.11 -8.33
N ALA A 320 -14.64 -1.12 -7.92
CA ALA A 320 -13.92 -2.04 -8.80
C ALA A 320 -14.80 -2.64 -9.91
N ALA A 321 -16.12 -2.71 -9.72
CA ALA A 321 -17.05 -3.17 -10.75
C ALA A 321 -17.22 -2.15 -11.88
N ASP A 322 -17.04 -0.86 -11.57
CA ASP A 322 -17.10 0.24 -12.53
C ASP A 322 -15.81 0.41 -13.36
N LEU A 323 -14.76 -0.36 -13.05
CA LEU A 323 -13.52 -0.33 -13.83
C LEU A 323 -13.72 -0.88 -15.25
N PRO A 324 -12.93 -0.40 -16.22
CA PRO A 324 -12.92 -0.99 -17.57
C PRO A 324 -12.30 -2.39 -17.55
N ALA A 325 -13.08 -3.40 -17.96
CA ALA A 325 -12.67 -4.80 -18.00
C ALA A 325 -11.58 -5.10 -19.05
N ASP A 326 -11.48 -4.28 -20.09
CA ASP A 326 -10.58 -4.44 -21.24
C ASP A 326 -9.18 -3.83 -21.02
N ILE A 327 -8.91 -3.27 -19.84
CA ILE A 327 -7.63 -2.62 -19.50
C ILE A 327 -6.95 -3.38 -18.35
N PRO A 328 -6.08 -4.38 -18.67
CA PRO A 328 -5.28 -5.06 -17.66
C PRO A 328 -4.40 -4.09 -16.88
N GLY A 329 -4.23 -4.35 -15.58
CA GLY A 329 -3.46 -3.50 -14.69
C GLY A 329 -4.25 -2.32 -14.11
N ARG A 330 -5.47 -2.04 -14.60
CA ARG A 330 -6.32 -1.00 -14.03
C ARG A 330 -6.92 -1.47 -12.71
N ALA A 331 -6.71 -0.71 -11.65
CA ALA A 331 -7.18 -1.04 -10.31
C ALA A 331 -7.69 0.19 -9.55
N ILE A 332 -8.41 -0.09 -8.48
CA ILE A 332 -8.67 0.85 -7.39
C ILE A 332 -7.70 0.51 -6.25
N TRP A 333 -7.00 1.53 -5.76
CA TRP A 333 -6.18 1.47 -4.56
C TRP A 333 -6.84 2.25 -3.43
N GLN A 334 -6.91 1.66 -2.25
CA GLN A 334 -7.53 2.24 -1.06
C GLN A 334 -6.65 2.02 0.17
N TRP A 335 -6.26 3.12 0.81
CA TRP A 335 -5.44 3.07 2.03
C TRP A 335 -5.70 4.24 2.97
N ASP A 336 -5.53 5.46 2.48
CA ASP A 336 -5.96 6.73 3.08
C ASP A 336 -7.15 7.31 2.31
N ARG A 337 -7.10 7.15 0.99
CA ARG A 337 -8.12 7.53 0.03
C ARG A 337 -8.24 6.45 -1.02
N GLN A 338 -9.37 6.46 -1.69
CA GLN A 338 -9.60 5.65 -2.88
C GLN A 338 -9.05 6.40 -4.10
N ARG A 339 -8.17 5.76 -4.86
CA ARG A 339 -7.60 6.29 -6.10
C ARG A 339 -7.62 5.23 -7.19
N GLN A 340 -7.98 5.63 -8.40
CA GLN A 340 -7.79 4.78 -9.56
C GLN A 340 -6.31 4.80 -9.96
N VAL A 341 -5.73 3.63 -10.17
CA VAL A 341 -4.32 3.44 -10.52
C VAL A 341 -4.20 2.53 -11.73
N GLN A 342 -3.31 2.89 -12.65
CA GLN A 342 -2.79 1.94 -13.63
C GLN A 342 -1.51 1.33 -13.03
N CYS A 343 -1.59 0.08 -12.59
CA CYS A 343 -0.45 -0.63 -12.00
C CYS A 343 0.67 -0.80 -13.02
N TYR A 344 1.92 -0.77 -12.54
CA TYR A 344 3.05 -1.06 -13.41
C TYR A 344 2.99 -2.50 -13.92
N ASN A 345 3.37 -2.67 -15.18
CA ASN A 345 3.45 -3.94 -15.86
C ASN A 345 4.91 -4.42 -15.86
N LEU A 346 5.22 -5.36 -14.97
CA LEU A 346 6.49 -6.06 -14.98
C LEU A 346 6.36 -7.37 -15.75
N SER A 347 6.99 -7.42 -16.93
CA SER A 347 7.08 -8.66 -17.71
C SER A 347 7.89 -9.72 -16.96
N LEU A 348 7.68 -10.99 -17.27
CA LEU A 348 8.45 -12.07 -16.65
C LEU A 348 9.95 -11.95 -16.95
N GLN A 349 10.30 -11.51 -18.16
CA GLN A 349 11.70 -11.27 -18.52
C GLN A 349 12.28 -10.10 -17.72
N GLY A 350 11.57 -8.98 -17.64
CA GLY A 350 12.01 -7.83 -16.84
C GLY A 350 12.16 -8.18 -15.35
N ALA A 351 11.31 -9.07 -14.83
CA ALA A 351 11.50 -9.59 -13.47
C ALA A 351 12.81 -10.38 -13.34
N ARG A 352 13.13 -11.27 -14.28
CA ARG A 352 14.38 -12.04 -14.29
C ARG A 352 15.61 -11.13 -14.36
N ASP A 353 15.59 -10.16 -15.28
CA ASP A 353 16.69 -9.20 -15.46
C ASP A 353 16.94 -8.40 -14.16
N LEU A 354 15.88 -8.00 -13.46
CA LEU A 354 16.00 -7.32 -12.17
C LEU A 354 16.52 -8.25 -11.07
N LEU A 355 16.10 -9.52 -11.04
CA LEU A 355 16.56 -10.50 -10.06
C LEU A 355 18.06 -10.78 -10.17
N GLU A 356 18.65 -10.72 -11.37
CA GLU A 356 20.11 -10.85 -11.56
C GLU A 356 20.90 -9.75 -10.83
N THR A 357 20.28 -8.60 -10.56
CA THR A 357 20.89 -7.50 -9.81
C THR A 357 20.78 -7.66 -8.29
N ILE A 358 20.03 -8.66 -7.82
CA ILE A 358 19.76 -8.93 -6.40
C ILE A 358 20.63 -10.12 -5.98
N PRO A 359 21.35 -10.05 -4.84
CA PRO A 359 22.06 -11.20 -4.31
C PRO A 359 21.12 -12.40 -4.14
N GLU A 360 21.63 -13.62 -4.36
CA GLU A 360 20.89 -14.83 -4.01
C GLU A 360 20.64 -14.83 -2.49
N GLY A 361 19.38 -15.02 -2.11
CA GLY A 361 18.97 -15.00 -0.72
C GLY A 361 19.18 -16.37 -0.09
N ARG A 362 19.77 -16.41 1.12
CA ARG A 362 19.58 -17.56 2.01
C ARG A 362 18.15 -17.44 2.56
N GLY A 363 17.35 -18.50 2.49
CA GLY A 363 15.97 -18.49 3.03
C GLY A 363 15.92 -18.01 4.49
N LEU A 364 14.74 -17.60 4.98
CA LEU A 364 14.55 -16.97 6.31
C LEU A 364 15.18 -17.70 7.50
N PHE A 365 15.50 -18.98 7.33
CA PHE A 365 16.09 -19.86 8.34
C PHE A 365 17.30 -20.66 7.81
N GLY A 366 17.91 -20.24 6.69
CA GLY A 366 19.01 -20.95 6.04
C GLY A 366 20.27 -20.99 6.91
N GLU A 367 20.58 -22.18 7.44
CA GLU A 367 21.83 -22.59 8.10
C GLU A 367 22.70 -21.45 8.65
N HIS A 368 22.27 -20.85 9.75
CA HIS A 368 23.24 -20.34 10.70
C HIS A 368 23.97 -21.55 11.32
N ARG A 369 24.99 -22.09 10.63
CA ARG A 369 26.19 -22.48 11.37
C ARG A 369 26.68 -21.20 12.00
N GLY A 370 26.25 -20.98 13.24
CA GLY A 370 26.57 -19.79 14.00
C GLY A 370 28.05 -19.50 13.85
N LYS A 371 28.40 -18.26 13.49
CA LYS A 371 29.54 -17.67 14.16
C LYS A 371 29.19 -17.82 15.63
N ARG A 372 29.85 -18.76 16.31
CA ARG A 372 29.83 -18.84 17.77
C ARG A 372 29.96 -17.39 18.24
N LEU A 373 28.95 -16.88 18.93
CA LEU A 373 29.19 -15.74 19.80
C LEU A 373 30.46 -16.09 20.59
N PRO A 374 31.44 -15.18 20.72
CA PRO A 374 32.53 -15.43 21.65
C PRO A 374 31.88 -15.86 22.98
N PRO A 375 32.39 -16.93 23.62
CA PRO A 375 31.83 -17.41 24.88
C PRO A 375 31.67 -16.21 25.82
N ARG A 376 30.58 -16.17 26.58
CA ARG A 376 30.39 -15.10 27.56
C ARG A 376 31.60 -15.12 28.50
N PRO A 377 32.05 -13.99 29.06
CA PRO A 377 33.19 -13.97 29.99
C PRO A 377 33.05 -14.94 31.18
N GLU A 378 31.84 -15.39 31.45
CA GLU A 378 31.44 -16.35 32.49
C GLU A 378 31.72 -17.83 32.10
N ASP A 379 31.96 -18.12 30.81
CA ASP A 379 32.36 -19.45 30.30
C ASP A 379 33.90 -19.58 30.17
N ILE A 380 34.67 -18.57 30.56
CA ILE A 380 36.12 -18.68 30.73
C ILE A 380 36.38 -19.26 32.13
N ALA A 381 36.55 -20.58 32.16
CA ALA A 381 37.16 -21.37 33.23
C ALA A 381 36.86 -20.90 34.68
N ALA A 382 36.03 -21.67 35.39
CA ALA A 382 36.16 -21.77 36.84
C ALA A 382 37.65 -21.89 37.21
N PRO A 383 38.16 -21.11 38.16
CA PRO A 383 39.54 -21.28 38.62
C PRO A 383 39.66 -22.73 39.10
N GLY A 384 40.61 -23.46 38.52
CA GLY A 384 40.94 -24.82 38.93
C GLY A 384 41.16 -24.88 40.44
N PRO A 385 40.98 -26.05 41.07
CA PRO A 385 41.08 -26.19 42.52
C PRO A 385 42.39 -25.59 43.01
N LEU A 386 42.26 -24.72 44.01
CA LEU A 386 43.36 -24.11 44.75
C LEU A 386 44.40 -25.19 45.07
N GLY A 387 45.62 -24.96 44.59
CA GLY A 387 46.76 -25.84 44.83
C GLY A 387 46.89 -26.13 46.32
N GLY A 388 46.90 -27.42 46.66
CA GLY A 388 47.21 -27.89 48.00
C GLY A 388 48.60 -27.41 48.39
N ALA A 389 48.67 -26.64 49.46
CA ALA A 389 49.91 -26.30 50.13
C ALA A 389 50.57 -27.57 50.71
N HIS A 390 51.88 -27.63 50.56
CA HIS A 390 52.80 -28.69 50.92
C HIS A 390 52.74 -29.16 52.37
N TYR A 391 53.08 -30.44 52.59
CA TYR A 391 54.13 -30.82 53.56
C TYR A 391 54.89 -32.05 53.04
N ARG A 392 56.14 -31.84 52.59
CA ARG A 392 57.21 -32.84 52.71
C ARG A 392 58.40 -32.16 53.36
N ALA A 393 58.86 -32.80 54.42
CA ALA A 393 59.96 -32.36 55.27
C ALA A 393 61.31 -32.49 54.55
N GLY A 394 62.20 -31.55 54.84
CA GLY A 394 63.63 -31.66 54.59
C GLY A 394 64.09 -31.01 53.30
N GLU A 395 64.51 -29.75 53.38
CA GLU A 395 65.84 -29.28 52.98
C GLU A 395 65.93 -27.76 53.21
N ALA A 396 67.03 -27.33 53.84
CA ALA A 396 67.26 -25.98 54.36
C ALA A 396 67.70 -25.01 53.23
N PRO A 397 67.48 -23.68 53.40
CA PRO A 397 67.81 -22.70 52.36
C PRO A 397 69.28 -22.25 52.46
N VAL A 398 69.91 -22.03 51.31
CA VAL A 398 71.14 -21.24 51.18
C VAL A 398 70.89 -20.13 50.16
N LEU A 399 70.83 -18.91 50.72
CA LEU A 399 70.96 -17.54 50.18
C LEU A 399 70.17 -17.15 48.93
#